data_AF-A0A0Q2UQL8-F1
#
_entry.id   AF-A0A0Q2UQL8-F1
#
_cell.length_a   1.000
_cell.length_b   1.000
_cell.length_c   1.000
_cell.angle_alpha   90.00
_cell.angle_beta   90.00
_cell.angle_gamma   90.00
#
_symmetry.space_group_name_H-M   'P 1'
#
loop_
_entity.id
_entity.type
_entity.pdbx_description
1 polymer ?
#
loop_
_entity_poly.entity_id
_entity_poly.type
_entity_poly.pdbx_seq_one_letter_code
_entity_poly.pdbx_strand_id
1 'polypeptide(L)'
;MERVWGSVFPLVYIIVFALTMKQYSLQFTPLISWAFVGGVVLSSSAGIYLDGRIPLRSVFIFGLFTLIWLLIGIRHSSPGNWYVLGGLAGYFLLAILMQKTSKPL
;
A
#
# COMPACT_ATOMS: atom_id res chain seq x y z
N MET A 1 -20.93 5.77 -16.92
CA MET A 1 -20.84 5.16 -15.58
C MET A 1 -19.51 5.59 -14.99
N GLU A 2 -19.53 6.32 -13.87
CA GLU A 2 -18.30 6.65 -13.15
C GLU A 2 -17.65 5.35 -12.68
N ARG A 3 -16.41 5.11 -13.11
CA ARG A 3 -15.63 3.97 -12.62
C ARG A 3 -15.14 4.36 -11.22
N VAL A 4 -15.47 3.53 -10.24
CA VAL A 4 -15.25 3.78 -8.79
C VAL A 4 -14.29 2.75 -8.18
N TRP A 5 -13.47 2.10 -9.02
CA TRP A 5 -12.62 0.99 -8.61
C TRP A 5 -11.56 1.43 -7.60
N GLY A 6 -11.10 2.68 -7.67
CA GLY A 6 -10.19 3.31 -6.72
C GLY A 6 -10.70 3.32 -5.28
N SER A 7 -12.02 3.23 -5.07
CA SER A 7 -12.63 3.09 -3.74
C SER A 7 -13.04 1.65 -3.42
N VAL A 8 -13.49 0.89 -4.41
CA VAL A 8 -13.97 -0.49 -4.23
C VAL A 8 -12.82 -1.44 -3.82
N PHE A 9 -11.69 -1.39 -4.51
CA PHE A 9 -10.57 -2.31 -4.27
C PHE A 9 -9.99 -2.22 -2.85
N PRO A 10 -9.66 -1.03 -2.31
CA PRO A 10 -9.16 -0.94 -0.95
C PRO A 10 -10.19 -1.36 0.09
N LEU A 11 -11.50 -1.11 -0.14
CA LEU A 11 -12.55 -1.60 0.75
C LEU A 11 -12.60 -3.13 0.79
N VAL A 12 -12.57 -3.78 -0.39
CA VAL A 12 -12.53 -5.24 -0.48
C VAL A 12 -11.29 -5.79 0.24
N TYR A 13 -10.12 -5.16 0.04
CA TYR A 13 -8.90 -5.56 0.72
C TYR A 13 -9.03 -5.45 2.25
N ILE A 14 -9.55 -4.33 2.77
CA ILE A 14 -9.72 -4.13 4.23
C ILE A 14 -10.66 -5.19 4.81
N ILE A 15 -11.77 -5.51 4.14
CA ILE A 15 -12.72 -6.52 4.58
C ILE A 15 -12.06 -7.91 4.61
N VAL A 16 -11.38 -8.31 3.54
CA VAL A 16 -10.67 -9.60 3.45
C VAL A 16 -9.58 -9.70 4.51
N PHE A 17 -8.82 -8.62 4.72
CA PHE A 17 -7.80 -8.55 5.74
C PHE A 17 -8.40 -8.70 7.13
N ALA A 18 -9.46 -7.96 7.46
CA ALA A 18 -10.14 -8.06 8.75
C ALA A 18 -10.71 -9.46 9.02
N LEU A 19 -11.30 -10.10 8.00
CA LEU A 19 -11.81 -11.48 8.10
C LEU A 19 -10.68 -12.49 8.32
N THR A 20 -9.57 -12.34 7.60
CA THR A 20 -8.37 -13.18 7.77
C THR A 20 -7.80 -13.01 9.18
N MET A 21 -7.68 -11.76 9.64
CA MET A 21 -7.13 -11.44 10.95
C MET A 21 -7.98 -11.93 12.12
N LYS A 22 -9.30 -12.13 11.96
CA LYS A 22 -10.13 -12.77 13.00
C LYS A 22 -9.67 -14.19 13.37
N GLN A 23 -9.01 -14.90 12.44
CA GLN A 23 -8.54 -16.27 12.68
C GLN A 23 -7.22 -16.31 13.47
N TYR A 24 -6.49 -15.20 13.53
CA TYR A 24 -5.24 -15.09 14.27
C TYR A 24 -5.53 -14.34 15.57
N SER A 25 -5.10 -14.83 16.73
CA SER A 25 -5.22 -14.08 18.00
C SER A 25 -4.28 -12.87 17.95
N LEU A 26 -4.79 -11.73 17.47
CA LEU A 26 -3.99 -10.62 16.94
C LEU A 26 -3.07 -9.96 17.97
N GLN A 27 -1.77 -10.03 17.71
CA GLN A 27 -0.84 -8.97 18.09
C GLN A 27 -0.51 -8.18 16.82
N PHE A 28 -0.82 -6.89 16.79
CA PHE A 28 -0.42 -5.99 15.70
C PHE A 28 1.10 -5.81 15.75
N THR A 29 1.81 -6.72 15.11
CA THR A 29 3.25 -6.57 14.91
C THR A 29 3.51 -5.46 13.87
N PRO A 30 4.70 -4.85 13.87
CA PRO A 30 5.08 -3.90 12.82
C PRO A 30 4.97 -4.50 11.41
N LEU A 31 5.24 -5.80 11.26
CA LEU A 31 5.12 -6.52 9.99
C LEU A 31 3.67 -6.59 9.51
N ILE A 32 2.73 -6.98 10.39
CA ILE A 32 1.30 -7.05 10.07
C ILE A 32 0.75 -5.67 9.75
N SER A 33 1.13 -4.66 10.53
CA SER A 33 0.73 -3.27 10.31
C SER A 33 1.21 -2.76 8.95
N TRP A 34 2.44 -3.10 8.57
CA TRP A 34 2.97 -2.73 7.26
C TRP A 34 2.32 -3.50 6.11
N ALA A 35 2.06 -4.80 6.29
CA ALA A 35 1.32 -5.59 5.30
C ALA A 35 -0.07 -4.99 5.03
N PHE A 36 -0.76 -4.54 6.09
CA PHE A 36 -2.03 -3.83 5.97
C PHE A 36 -1.90 -2.51 5.20
N VAL A 37 -1.01 -1.61 5.63
CA VAL A 37 -0.78 -0.32 4.96
C VAL A 37 -0.40 -0.51 3.50
N GLY A 38 0.54 -1.41 3.23
CA GLY A 38 1.02 -1.72 1.89
C GLY A 38 -0.07 -2.29 0.99
N GLY A 39 -0.89 -3.21 1.52
CA GLY A 39 -2.02 -3.75 0.76
C GLY A 39 -3.11 -2.72 0.48
N VAL A 40 -3.38 -1.79 1.40
CA VAL A 40 -4.30 -0.66 1.15
C VAL A 40 -3.76 0.25 0.05
N VAL A 41 -2.48 0.61 0.08
CA VAL A 41 -1.88 1.45 -0.97
C VAL A 41 -1.89 0.74 -2.32
N LEU A 42 -1.49 -0.54 -2.36
CA LEU A 42 -1.46 -1.31 -3.59
C LEU A 42 -2.85 -1.48 -4.19
N SER A 43 -3.84 -1.88 -3.40
CA SER A 43 -5.23 -2.04 -3.84
C SER A 43 -5.85 -0.71 -4.31
N SER A 44 -5.56 0.39 -3.61
CA SER A 44 -5.95 1.74 -4.05
C SER A 44 -5.33 2.08 -5.40
N SER A 45 -4.02 1.89 -5.56
CA SER A 45 -3.33 2.18 -6.82
C SER A 45 -3.84 1.31 -7.98
N ALA A 46 -4.11 0.02 -7.74
CA ALA A 46 -4.71 -0.87 -8.72
C ALA A 46 -6.12 -0.43 -9.13
N GLY A 47 -6.95 -0.04 -8.16
CA GLY A 47 -8.28 0.51 -8.44
C GLY A 47 -8.23 1.80 -9.26
N ILE A 48 -7.35 2.74 -8.88
CA ILE A 48 -7.15 4.02 -9.59
C ILE A 48 -6.62 3.79 -11.03
N TYR A 49 -5.80 2.75 -11.23
CA TYR A 49 -5.36 2.32 -12.56
C TYR A 49 -6.52 1.78 -13.41
N LEU A 50 -7.41 0.95 -12.85
CA LEU A 50 -8.61 0.47 -13.54
C LEU A 50 -9.61 1.60 -13.86
N ASP A 51 -9.61 2.65 -13.04
CA ASP A 51 -10.32 3.90 -13.32
C ASP A 51 -9.65 4.73 -14.43
N GLY A 52 -8.45 4.36 -14.90
CA GLY A 52 -7.71 5.03 -15.96
C GLY A 52 -7.00 6.32 -15.53
N ARG A 53 -6.85 6.56 -14.21
CA ARG A 53 -6.35 7.84 -13.67
C ARG A 53 -4.84 7.86 -13.45
N ILE A 54 -4.19 6.70 -13.36
CA ILE A 54 -2.74 6.57 -13.25
C ILE A 54 -2.22 5.51 -14.22
N PRO A 55 -0.96 5.58 -14.67
CA PRO A 55 -0.37 4.54 -15.51
C PRO A 55 -0.03 3.27 -14.71
N LEU A 56 0.00 2.13 -15.38
CA LEU A 56 0.36 0.83 -14.79
C LEU A 56 1.73 0.86 -14.10
N ARG A 57 2.66 1.65 -14.62
CA ARG A 57 4.00 1.86 -14.03
C ARG A 57 3.93 2.35 -12.58
N SER A 58 2.97 3.22 -12.25
CA SER A 58 2.80 3.72 -10.88
C SER A 58 2.39 2.61 -9.93
N VAL A 59 1.47 1.73 -10.36
CA VAL A 59 1.05 0.54 -9.59
C VAL A 59 2.23 -0.37 -9.31
N PHE A 60 3.05 -0.66 -10.34
CA PHE A 60 4.26 -1.49 -10.19
C PHE A 60 5.26 -0.91 -9.19
N ILE A 61 5.52 0.39 -9.25
CA ILE A 61 6.47 1.03 -8.35
C ILE A 61 5.95 1.00 -6.90
N PHE A 62 4.66 1.29 -6.68
CA PHE A 62 4.07 1.18 -5.34
C PHE A 62 4.16 -0.26 -4.81
N GLY A 63 3.82 -1.26 -5.62
CA GLY A 63 3.92 -2.67 -5.24
C GLY A 63 5.35 -3.13 -4.96
N LEU A 64 6.31 -2.70 -5.78
CA LEU A 64 7.73 -3.00 -5.57
C LEU A 64 8.24 -2.39 -4.27
N PHE A 65 7.87 -1.14 -3.99
CA PHE A 65 8.20 -0.50 -2.72
C PHE A 65 7.56 -1.23 -1.53
N THR A 66 6.28 -1.65 -1.64
CA THR A 66 5.63 -2.47 -0.61
C THR A 66 6.44 -3.71 -0.28
N LEU A 67 6.88 -4.44 -1.32
CA LEU A 67 7.60 -5.69 -1.20
C LEU A 67 9.00 -5.48 -0.59
N ILE A 68 9.75 -4.51 -1.10
CA ILE A 68 11.08 -4.15 -0.57
C ILE A 68 10.95 -3.79 0.91
N TRP A 69 9.97 -2.96 1.25
CA TRP A 69 9.79 -2.52 2.61
C TRP A 69 9.38 -3.69 3.51
N LEU A 70 8.45 -4.57 3.08
CA LEU A 70 8.09 -5.80 3.80
C LEU A 70 9.32 -6.66 4.11
N LEU A 71 10.21 -6.86 3.13
CA LEU A 71 11.45 -7.61 3.31
C LEU A 71 12.38 -6.95 4.34
N ILE A 72 12.47 -5.62 4.35
CA ILE A 72 13.20 -4.88 5.39
C ILE A 72 12.56 -5.12 6.77
N GLY A 73 11.23 -5.12 6.85
CA GLY A 73 10.48 -5.35 8.10
C GLY A 73 10.74 -6.73 8.70
N ILE A 74 10.76 -7.77 7.86
CA ILE A 74 11.11 -9.14 8.27
C ILE A 74 12.55 -9.17 8.82
N ARG A 75 13.48 -8.51 8.13
CA ARG A 75 14.90 -8.57 8.46
C ARG A 75 15.30 -7.72 9.68
N HIS A 76 14.58 -6.65 9.97
CA HIS A 76 15.01 -5.67 10.97
C HIS A 76 14.14 -5.55 12.22
N SER A 77 13.02 -6.28 12.33
CA SER A 77 12.18 -6.47 13.53
C SER A 77 12.44 -5.44 14.64
N SER A 78 12.26 -4.17 14.29
CA SER A 78 12.68 -3.08 15.16
C SER A 78 11.64 -2.94 16.28
N PRO A 79 12.05 -2.78 17.55
CA PRO A 79 11.11 -2.54 18.62
C PRO A 79 10.43 -1.18 18.42
N GLY A 80 9.24 -1.19 17.82
CA GLY A 80 8.39 -0.01 17.64
C GLY A 80 7.80 0.13 16.23
N ASN A 81 6.85 1.07 16.11
CA ASN A 81 6.15 1.35 14.85
C ASN A 81 6.91 2.27 13.89
N TRP A 82 8.17 2.65 14.21
CA TRP A 82 9.02 3.53 13.39
C TRP A 82 9.22 3.02 11.97
N TYR A 83 9.32 1.70 11.82
CA TYR A 83 9.41 1.04 10.53
C TYR A 83 8.16 1.29 9.65
N VAL A 84 6.96 1.24 10.25
CA VAL A 84 5.69 1.50 9.57
C VAL A 84 5.59 2.98 9.17
N LEU A 85 5.98 3.88 10.08
CA LEU A 85 6.01 5.32 9.83
C LEU A 85 6.99 5.68 8.70
N GLY A 86 8.19 5.11 8.71
CA GLY A 86 9.19 5.32 7.66
C GLY A 86 8.68 4.85 6.29
N GLY A 87 7.97 3.72 6.25
CA GLY A 87 7.36 3.23 5.03
C GLY A 87 6.23 4.13 4.53
N LEU A 88 5.40 4.66 5.44
CA LEU A 88 4.35 5.64 5.13
C LEU A 88 4.94 6.92 4.55
N ALA A 89 6.00 7.45 5.17
CA ALA A 89 6.73 8.59 4.63
C ALA A 89 7.30 8.28 3.24
N GLY A 90 7.82 7.06 3.04
CA GLY A 90 8.28 6.58 1.73
C GLY A 90 7.19 6.56 0.67
N TYR A 91 5.99 6.05 0.98
CA TYR A 91 4.84 6.10 0.06
C TYR A 91 4.46 7.52 -0.31
N PHE A 92 4.47 8.43 0.67
CA PHE A 92 4.14 9.84 0.45
C PHE A 92 5.14 10.51 -0.51
N LEU A 93 6.45 10.29 -0.28
CA LEU A 93 7.51 10.77 -1.16
C LEU A 93 7.38 10.17 -2.58
N LEU A 94 7.13 8.87 -2.68
CA LEU A 94 6.90 8.18 -3.95
C LEU A 94 5.73 8.78 -4.72
N ALA A 95 4.60 9.04 -4.03
CA ALA A 95 3.44 9.67 -4.64
C ALA A 95 3.75 11.08 -5.17
N ILE A 96 4.50 11.90 -4.41
CA ILE A 96 4.95 13.23 -4.84
C ILE A 96 5.85 13.13 -6.08
N LEU A 97 6.84 12.22 -6.06
CA LEU A 97 7.77 12.03 -7.18
C LEU A 97 7.04 11.58 -8.45
N MET A 98 6.06 10.68 -8.31
CA MET A 98 5.22 10.25 -9.42
C MET A 98 4.36 11.37 -9.97
N GLN A 99 3.73 12.18 -9.11
CA GLN A 99 2.96 13.34 -9.58
C GLN A 99 3.84 14.33 -10.35
N LYS A 100 5.06 14.59 -9.86
CA LYS A 100 6.00 15.51 -10.51
C LYS A 100 6.46 15.00 -11.88
N THR A 101 6.62 13.68 -12.03
CA THR A 101 7.05 13.05 -13.29
C THR A 101 5.90 12.77 -14.26
N SER A 102 4.65 12.86 -13.81
CA SER A 102 3.45 12.65 -14.65
C SER A 102 2.89 13.96 -15.25
N LYS A 103 3.52 15.11 -15.00
CA LYS A 103 3.15 16.36 -15.68
C LYS A 103 3.54 16.25 -17.16
N PRO A 104 2.60 16.42 -18.10
CA PRO A 104 2.93 16.45 -19.52
C PRO A 104 3.85 17.66 -19.80
N LEU A 105 4.89 17.42 -20.61
CA LEU A 105 5.60 18.45 -21.36
C LEU A 105 4.65 19.07 -22.39
#